data_AF-A0A2D0HL42-F1
#
_entry.id   AF-A0A2D0HL42-F1
#
_cell.length_a   1.000
_cell.length_b   1.000
_cell.length_c   1.000
_cell.angle_alpha   90.00
_cell.angle_beta   90.00
_cell.angle_gamma   90.00
#
_symmetry.space_group_name_H-M   'P 1'
#
loop_
_entity.id
_entity.type
_entity.pdbx_description
1 polymer ?
#
loop_
_entity_poly.entity_id
_entity_poly.type
_entity_poly.pdbx_seq_one_letter_code
_entity_poly.pdbx_strand_id
1 'polypeptide(L)'
;MITQEVFDNQSLAQSEFEEYVEELADAVAPEIEIDSVPDDLGEMYRVWYGSQLLGTFYQNFEGKWVAQPCNRDERPCCNTPELAQIFIVAVNGLLVADVA
;
A
#
# COMPACT_ATOMS: atom_id res chain seq x y z
N MET A 1 -31.48 -15.70 -14.36
CA MET A 1 -31.31 -14.23 -14.35
C MET A 1 -30.53 -13.91 -13.10
N ILE A 2 -29.21 -13.71 -13.20
CA ILE A 2 -28.33 -13.55 -12.03
C ILE A 2 -27.94 -12.07 -11.96
N THR A 3 -28.67 -11.38 -11.09
CA THR A 3 -28.39 -10.20 -10.24
C THR A 3 -27.22 -9.28 -10.60
N GLN A 4 -27.58 -8.03 -10.95
CA GLN A 4 -26.71 -6.85 -11.09
C GLN A 4 -26.12 -6.34 -9.75
N GLU A 5 -26.49 -6.91 -8.60
CA GLU A 5 -26.12 -6.40 -7.26
C GLU A 5 -24.65 -6.63 -6.85
N VAL A 6 -23.91 -7.49 -7.55
CA VAL A 6 -22.50 -7.79 -7.22
C VAL A 6 -21.54 -6.72 -7.75
N PHE A 7 -21.94 -5.98 -8.79
CA PHE A 7 -21.08 -5.01 -9.48
C PHE A 7 -20.98 -3.66 -8.75
N ASP A 8 -22.05 -3.20 -8.09
CA ASP A 8 -22.06 -1.91 -7.40
C ASP A 8 -21.16 -1.90 -6.15
N ASN A 9 -21.04 -3.05 -5.47
CA ASN A 9 -20.31 -3.15 -4.21
C ASN A 9 -18.78 -3.05 -4.37
N GLN A 10 -18.24 -3.51 -5.51
CA GLN A 10 -16.80 -3.38 -5.81
C GLN A 10 -16.40 -1.95 -6.19
N SER A 11 -17.28 -1.24 -6.91
CA SER A 11 -17.03 0.15 -7.30
C SER A 11 -17.08 1.08 -6.08
N LEU A 12 -18.00 0.84 -5.15
CA LEU A 12 -18.10 1.56 -3.88
C LEU A 12 -16.85 1.36 -3.02
N ALA A 13 -16.42 0.11 -2.83
CA ALA A 13 -15.22 -0.19 -2.05
C ALA A 13 -13.93 0.39 -2.65
N GLN A 14 -13.84 0.50 -3.99
CA GLN A 14 -12.71 1.18 -4.64
C GLN A 14 -12.75 2.69 -4.43
N SER A 15 -13.92 3.30 -4.55
CA SER A 15 -14.08 4.74 -4.36
C SER A 15 -13.82 5.16 -2.91
N GLU A 16 -14.31 4.38 -1.93
CA GLU A 16 -14.02 4.60 -0.50
C GLU A 16 -12.52 4.44 -0.20
N PHE A 17 -11.84 3.51 -0.86
CA PHE A 17 -10.40 3.35 -0.70
C PHE A 17 -9.61 4.50 -1.33
N GLU A 18 -10.02 5.02 -2.50
CA GLU A 18 -9.39 6.18 -3.14
C GLU A 18 -9.60 7.47 -2.34
N GLU A 19 -10.82 7.71 -1.83
CA GLU A 19 -11.12 8.86 -0.97
C GLU A 19 -10.33 8.79 0.35
N TYR A 20 -10.23 7.59 0.94
CA TYR A 20 -9.39 7.35 2.11
C TYR A 20 -7.90 7.61 1.82
N VAL A 21 -7.41 7.28 0.61
CA VAL A 21 -6.03 7.57 0.20
C VAL A 21 -5.77 9.08 0.08
N GLU A 22 -6.74 9.86 -0.40
CA GLU A 22 -6.62 11.32 -0.50
C GLU A 22 -6.60 12.01 0.87
N GLU A 23 -7.45 11.58 1.81
CA GLU A 23 -7.46 12.12 3.19
C GLU A 23 -6.16 11.81 3.95
N LEU A 24 -5.52 10.66 3.66
CA LEU A 24 -4.25 10.27 4.26
C LEU A 24 -3.05 11.13 3.81
N ALA A 25 -3.17 11.88 2.71
CA ALA A 25 -2.11 12.75 2.23
C ALA A 25 -1.93 14.02 3.10
N ASP A 26 -2.93 14.38 3.91
CA ASP A 26 -2.98 15.65 4.67
C ASP A 26 -2.63 15.49 6.18
N ALA A 27 -2.52 14.26 6.68
CA ALA A 27 -2.11 13.99 8.07
C ALA A 27 -0.59 14.15 8.26
N VAL A 28 -0.15 14.64 9.43
CA VAL A 28 1.27 14.80 9.82
C VAL A 28 2.02 13.51 9.49
N ALA A 29 2.79 13.55 8.41
CA ALA A 29 3.36 12.35 7.82
C ALA A 29 4.20 11.62 8.87
N PRO A 30 3.91 10.34 9.20
CA PRO A 30 4.84 9.55 9.99
C PRO A 30 6.22 9.61 9.31
N GLU A 31 7.30 9.61 10.11
CA GLU A 31 8.69 9.61 9.60
C GLU A 31 8.97 8.30 8.85
N ILE A 32 8.43 8.21 7.64
CA ILE A 32 8.59 7.08 6.74
C ILE A 32 9.79 7.38 5.86
N GLU A 33 10.78 6.51 5.95
CA GLU A 33 11.96 6.56 5.09
C GLU A 33 11.86 5.45 4.05
N ILE A 34 12.24 5.78 2.80
CA ILE A 34 12.32 4.82 1.70
C ILE A 34 13.73 4.84 1.14
N ASP A 35 14.32 3.66 1.05
CA ASP A 35 15.57 3.43 0.32
C ASP A 35 15.38 2.34 -0.73
N SER A 36 16.36 2.20 -1.63
CA SER A 36 16.42 1.11 -2.61
C SER A 36 17.64 0.23 -2.41
N VAL A 37 17.48 -1.05 -2.76
CA VAL A 37 18.53 -2.05 -2.79
C VAL A 37 18.39 -2.85 -4.09
N PRO A 38 19.49 -3.09 -4.82
CA PRO A 38 19.45 -3.94 -6.00
C PRO A 38 19.17 -5.41 -5.60
N ASP A 39 18.29 -6.06 -6.34
CA ASP A 39 17.92 -7.48 -6.21
C ASP A 39 18.02 -8.18 -7.57
N ASP A 40 18.01 -9.52 -7.58
CA ASP A 40 18.14 -10.34 -8.80
C ASP A 40 17.04 -10.05 -9.83
N LEU A 41 15.89 -9.54 -9.38
CA LEU A 41 14.71 -9.23 -10.20
C LEU A 41 14.56 -7.73 -10.54
N GLY A 42 15.47 -6.87 -10.06
CA GLY A 42 15.42 -5.42 -10.25
C GLY A 42 15.64 -4.65 -8.96
N GLU A 43 15.26 -3.38 -8.94
CA GLU A 43 15.32 -2.56 -7.72
C GLU A 43 14.21 -2.96 -6.74
N MET A 44 14.58 -3.20 -5.49
CA MET A 44 13.67 -3.42 -4.38
C MET A 44 13.70 -2.20 -3.45
N TYR A 45 12.54 -1.74 -3.04
CA TYR A 45 12.40 -0.60 -2.14
C TYR A 45 12.02 -1.08 -0.75
N ARG A 46 12.59 -0.46 0.27
CA ARG A 46 12.33 -0.79 1.69
C ARG A 46 11.63 0.39 2.35
N VAL A 47 10.57 0.10 3.09
CA VAL A 47 9.80 1.11 3.84
C VAL A 47 10.16 0.99 5.32
N TRP A 48 10.66 2.07 5.90
CA TRP A 48 11.11 2.15 7.28
C TRP A 48 10.27 3.12 8.10
N TYR A 49 10.16 2.85 9.40
CA TYR A 49 9.69 3.79 10.41
C TYR A 49 10.71 3.84 11.54
N GLY A 50 11.50 4.91 11.57
CA GLY A 50 12.70 4.97 12.41
C GLY A 50 13.66 3.81 12.13
N SER A 51 13.86 2.93 13.11
CA SER A 51 14.74 1.74 12.96
C SER A 51 14.01 0.44 12.60
N GLN A 52 12.69 0.51 12.39
CA GLN A 52 11.85 -0.65 12.10
C GLN A 52 11.59 -0.75 10.60
N LEU A 53 11.89 -1.92 10.01
CA LEU A 53 11.48 -2.26 8.65
C LEU A 53 9.99 -2.66 8.66
N LEU A 54 9.17 -1.96 7.89
CA LEU A 54 7.74 -2.21 7.78
C LEU A 54 7.40 -3.20 6.67
N GLY A 55 8.20 -3.17 5.59
CA GLY A 55 8.00 -4.01 4.42
C GLY A 55 8.88 -3.60 3.26
N THR A 56 8.73 -4.35 2.16
CA THR A 56 9.39 -4.06 0.89
C THR A 56 8.36 -3.96 -0.23
N PHE A 57 8.70 -3.25 -1.29
CA PHE A 57 7.93 -3.29 -2.53
C PHE A 57 8.85 -3.25 -3.74
N TYR A 58 8.42 -3.89 -4.83
CA TYR A 58 9.20 -4.01 -6.06
C TYR A 58 8.27 -4.13 -7.27
N GLN A 59 8.80 -3.84 -8.46
CA GLN A 59 8.05 -4.01 -9.69
C GLN A 59 8.24 -5.45 -10.23
N ASN A 60 7.15 -6.15 -10.48
CA ASN A 60 7.18 -7.48 -11.10
C ASN A 60 7.33 -7.39 -12.63
N PHE A 61 7.46 -8.55 -13.30
CA PHE A 61 7.60 -8.62 -14.77
C PHE A 61 6.37 -8.13 -15.55
N GLU A 62 5.21 -8.00 -14.90
CA GLU A 62 3.98 -7.47 -15.50
C GLU A 62 3.86 -5.95 -15.31
N GLY A 63 4.88 -5.30 -14.71
CA GLY A 63 4.89 -3.88 -14.41
C GLY A 63 4.06 -3.47 -13.19
N LYS A 64 3.54 -4.43 -12.42
CA LYS A 64 2.78 -4.20 -11.17
C LYS A 64 3.72 -4.10 -9.99
N TRP A 65 3.33 -3.31 -9.00
CA TRP A 65 4.08 -3.11 -7.76
C TRP A 65 3.61 -4.09 -6.70
N VAL A 66 4.47 -5.04 -6.33
CA VAL A 66 4.16 -6.04 -5.31
C VAL A 66 4.52 -5.46 -3.95
N ALA A 67 3.54 -5.30 -3.06
CA ALA A 67 3.79 -4.91 -1.68
C ALA A 67 4.03 -6.15 -0.81
N GLN A 68 5.03 -6.10 0.08
CA GLN A 68 5.41 -7.18 0.98
C GLN A 68 5.60 -6.64 2.40
N PRO A 69 4.52 -6.48 3.19
CA PRO A 69 4.63 -6.11 4.59
C PRO A 69 5.38 -7.20 5.38
N CYS A 70 6.22 -6.81 6.35
CA CYS A 70 6.98 -7.77 7.15
C CYS A 70 6.12 -8.60 8.12
N ASN A 71 4.93 -8.10 8.46
CA ASN A 71 4.02 -8.69 9.45
C ASN A 71 2.86 -9.49 8.84
N ARG A 72 2.80 -9.66 7.51
CA ARG A 72 1.78 -10.46 6.83
C ARG A 72 2.34 -11.22 5.62
N ASP A 73 1.69 -12.32 5.27
CA ASP A 73 2.03 -13.10 4.08
C ASP A 73 1.34 -12.60 2.80
N GLU A 74 0.40 -11.65 2.92
CA GLU A 74 -0.31 -11.04 1.81
C GLU A 74 0.66 -10.25 0.92
N ARG A 75 0.53 -10.42 -0.41
CA ARG A 75 1.35 -9.73 -1.41
C ARG A 75 0.48 -9.11 -2.50
N PRO A 76 -0.21 -8.00 -2.22
CA PRO A 76 -1.06 -7.37 -3.23
C PRO A 76 -0.22 -6.79 -4.36
N CYS A 77 -0.77 -6.89 -5.58
CA CYS A 77 -0.20 -6.27 -6.77
C CYS A 77 -0.90 -4.93 -7.04
N CYS A 78 -0.18 -3.85 -6.82
CA CYS A 78 -0.63 -2.47 -6.98
C CYS A 78 -0.29 -1.93 -8.38
N ASN A 79 -1.04 -0.92 -8.83
CA ASN A 79 -0.78 -0.28 -10.12
C ASN A 79 0.35 0.76 -10.05
N THR A 80 0.60 1.33 -8.87
CA THR A 80 1.58 2.39 -8.65
C THR A 80 2.43 2.07 -7.41
N PRO A 81 3.65 2.61 -7.30
CA PRO A 81 4.50 2.39 -6.13
C PRO A 81 3.91 3.02 -4.87
N GLU A 82 3.21 4.16 -5.00
CA GLU A 82 2.56 4.85 -3.87
C GLU A 82 1.49 3.97 -3.22
N LEU A 83 0.70 3.24 -4.01
CA LEU A 83 -0.29 2.31 -3.49
C LEU A 83 0.35 1.13 -2.74
N ALA A 84 1.49 0.63 -3.21
CA ALA A 84 2.23 -0.42 -2.52
C ALA A 84 2.80 0.07 -1.19
N GLN A 85 3.32 1.30 -1.16
CA GLN A 85 3.77 1.97 0.07
C GLN A 85 2.62 2.17 1.06
N ILE A 86 1.49 2.75 0.63
CA ILE A 86 0.32 2.99 1.49
C ILE A 86 -0.16 1.67 2.09
N PHE A 87 -0.23 0.60 1.31
CA PHE A 87 -0.61 -0.71 1.82
C PHE A 87 0.30 -1.18 2.97
N ILE A 88 1.62 -1.05 2.82
CA ILE A 88 2.60 -1.43 3.85
C ILE A 88 2.41 -0.59 5.12
N VAL A 89 2.21 0.72 5.00
CA VAL A 89 2.00 1.63 6.14
C VAL A 89 0.67 1.32 6.85
N ALA A 90 -0.41 1.11 6.08
CA ALA A 90 -1.74 0.78 6.59
C ALA A 90 -1.75 -0.52 7.40
N VAL A 91 -1.14 -1.57 6.86
CA VAL A 91 -1.07 -2.88 7.51
C VAL A 91 -0.22 -2.86 8.80
N ASN A 92 0.72 -1.93 8.91
CA ASN A 92 1.51 -1.72 10.13
C ASN A 92 0.82 -0.82 11.16
N GLY A 93 -0.41 -0.35 10.90
CA GLY A 93 -1.18 0.45 11.85
C GLY A 93 -0.60 1.85 12.12
N LEU A 94 0.24 2.33 11.20
CA LEU A 94 0.85 3.66 11.29
C LEU A 94 -0.02 4.76 10.65
N LEU A 95 -1.18 4.39 10.10
CA LEU A 95 -2.21 5.32 9.70
C LEU A 95 -3.07 5.63 10.92
N VAL A 96 -2.84 6.79 11.54
CA VAL A 96 -3.71 7.31 12.58
C VAL A 96 -4.86 8.04 11.89
N ALA A 97 -6.07 7.49 11.99
CA ALA A 97 -7.27 8.25 11.68
C ALA A 97 -7.45 9.29 12.79
N ASP A 98 -7.36 10.57 12.46
CA ASP A 98 -7.82 11.64 13.35
C ASP A 98 -9.33 11.47 13.51
N VAL A 99 -9.76 10.99 14.67
CA VAL A 99 -11.18 11.04 15.06
C VAL A 99 -11.41 12.44 15.62
N ALA A 100 -11.91 13.34 14.77
CA ALA A 100 -12.44 14.64 15.17
C ALA A 100 -13.98 14.61 15.24
#